data_AF-D5GI21-F1
#
_entry.id   AF-D5GI21-F1
#
_cell.length_a   1.000
_cell.length_b   1.000
_cell.length_c   1.000
_cell.angle_alpha   90.00
_cell.angle_beta   90.00
_cell.angle_gamma   90.00
#
_symmetry.space_group_name_H-M   'P 1'
#
loop_
_entity.id
_entity.type
_entity.pdbx_description
1 polymer ?
#
loop_
_entity_poly.entity_id
_entity_poly.type
_entity_poly.pdbx_seq_one_letter_code
_entity_poly.pdbx_strand_id
1 'polypeptide(L)'
;MLHLFTRSCTTILLNTSKTTCIQSASSRFGFRVLRTQRPRPRFFQHNAFKQFPNRKLPPQSGKLTLKPAINSSENLPSKPQPKLLDRLKAQGQLSQDEAPRDLSYSQRLFAPLVFTLAVCGGSYYFALTWTPPPLDARMFPALPQSVTTVAAIIAANAAVWFAWKIPLPISWRFLNRYFLCAPALPYSVGLLGSVFSHQSLTHLGLNMFALYIFGSTLCDQIGRGNFLGLYFSSGVIASFASLTHNVLRGRFHVYALGASGAVFGVLGAFTYFNPETKLSFIFLPFIGLQAKYFMSGVAMLEAFGIVRGWQTIDNVAHLAGLGWGVGMAYWLEQRVKRRRRKLEVAMVRENASKRWW
;
A
#
# COMPACT_ATOMS: atom_id res chain seq x y z
N MET A 1 -35.06 -5.64 33.13
CA MET A 1 -34.59 -6.90 32.53
C MET A 1 -33.41 -6.56 31.62
N LEU A 2 -32.12 -6.55 31.98
CA LEU A 2 -31.32 -7.24 33.00
C LEU A 2 -31.48 -8.77 33.07
N HIS A 3 -30.34 -9.46 33.19
CA HIS A 3 -30.13 -10.92 33.29
C HIS A 3 -30.39 -11.74 32.00
N LEU A 4 -29.55 -12.69 31.55
CA LEU A 4 -28.23 -13.19 32.02
C LEU A 4 -27.29 -13.52 30.84
N PHE A 5 -25.99 -13.28 31.01
CA PHE A 5 -24.93 -14.12 30.42
C PHE A 5 -23.83 -14.29 31.47
N THR A 6 -23.82 -15.43 32.14
CA THR A 6 -22.86 -15.75 33.20
C THR A 6 -22.02 -16.97 32.85
N ARG A 7 -20.70 -16.73 32.80
CA ARG A 7 -19.59 -17.67 33.09
C ARG A 7 -19.45 -18.94 32.23
N SER A 8 -18.27 -19.08 31.65
CA SER A 8 -17.24 -19.87 32.34
C SER A 8 -15.84 -19.31 32.07
N CYS A 9 -15.11 -19.02 33.14
CA CYS A 9 -13.67 -18.71 33.09
C CYS A 9 -12.88 -20.00 33.32
N THR A 10 -11.70 -20.11 32.72
CA THR A 10 -10.64 -20.95 33.27
C THR A 10 -9.35 -20.16 33.26
N THR A 11 -9.07 -19.53 34.40
CA THR A 11 -7.83 -18.79 34.65
C THR A 11 -6.74 -19.80 35.01
N ILE A 12 -5.64 -19.82 34.27
CA ILE A 12 -4.39 -20.44 34.73
C ILE A 12 -3.41 -19.32 35.08
N LEU A 13 -3.32 -19.04 36.38
CA LEU A 13 -2.27 -18.24 36.98
C LEU A 13 -1.08 -19.17 37.28
N LEU A 14 0.08 -18.88 36.70
CA LEU A 14 1.37 -19.31 37.26
C LEU A 14 2.36 -18.15 37.26
N ASN A 15 2.41 -17.47 38.39
CA ASN A 15 3.52 -16.62 38.80
C ASN A 15 4.40 -17.43 39.75
N THR A 16 5.61 -17.80 39.32
CA THR A 16 6.70 -18.12 40.24
C THR A 16 8.01 -17.54 39.73
N SER A 17 8.49 -16.53 40.43
CA SER A 17 9.89 -16.14 40.46
C SER A 17 10.77 -17.33 40.86
N LYS A 18 11.90 -17.51 40.17
CA LYS A 18 13.10 -18.13 40.75
C LYS A 18 14.36 -17.63 40.04
N THR A 19 15.06 -16.76 40.76
CA THR A 19 16.47 -16.46 40.56
C THR A 19 17.31 -17.73 40.74
N THR A 20 18.23 -17.99 39.81
CA THR A 20 19.44 -18.77 40.12
C THR A 20 20.62 -18.25 39.32
N CYS A 21 21.68 -17.87 40.02
CA CYS A 21 22.96 -17.43 39.45
C CYS A 21 23.95 -18.60 39.58
N ILE A 22 24.59 -19.01 38.48
CA ILE A 22 25.80 -19.85 38.52
C ILE A 22 26.80 -19.34 37.47
N GLN A 23 27.92 -18.83 37.98
CA GLN A 23 29.31 -18.90 37.50
C GLN A 23 29.57 -18.97 35.97
N SER A 24 30.21 -17.96 35.37
CA SER A 24 31.68 -17.77 35.38
C SER A 24 32.45 -18.84 34.60
N ALA A 25 32.69 -18.57 33.31
CA ALA A 25 33.84 -19.07 32.58
C ALA A 25 34.61 -17.88 32.01
N SER A 26 35.84 -17.68 32.45
CA SER A 26 36.71 -16.59 32.01
C SER A 26 37.62 -17.06 30.87
N SER A 27 37.75 -16.24 29.83
CA SER A 27 38.92 -16.30 28.95
C SER A 27 39.28 -14.88 28.48
N ARG A 28 40.58 -14.60 28.45
CA ARG A 28 41.13 -13.26 28.28
C ARG A 28 41.39 -12.99 26.80
N PHE A 29 40.81 -11.91 26.26
CA PHE A 29 41.44 -11.17 25.16
C PHE A 29 41.23 -9.67 25.39
N GLY A 30 42.27 -9.00 25.87
CA GLY A 30 42.23 -7.58 26.16
C GLY A 30 42.60 -6.76 24.92
N PHE A 31 41.74 -5.81 24.54
CA PHE A 31 42.15 -4.71 23.68
C PHE A 31 41.79 -3.35 24.28
N ARG A 32 42.86 -2.59 24.48
CA ARG A 32 43.02 -1.18 24.87
C ARG A 32 41.80 -0.28 24.63
N VAL A 33 41.27 0.30 25.70
CA VAL A 33 40.28 1.40 25.63
C VAL A 33 40.96 2.66 25.08
N LEU A 34 40.54 3.14 23.91
CA LEU A 34 40.87 4.48 23.42
C LEU A 34 39.68 5.42 23.65
N ARG A 35 39.96 6.51 24.36
CA ARG A 35 38.98 7.53 24.78
C ARG A 35 38.83 8.59 23.67
N THR A 36 37.86 8.44 22.78
CA THR A 36 37.54 9.45 21.74
C THR A 36 36.26 10.23 22.08
N GLN A 37 36.32 11.55 21.87
CA GLN A 37 35.27 12.49 22.26
C GLN A 37 33.96 12.29 21.45
N ARG A 38 32.81 12.53 22.08
CA ARG A 38 31.49 12.49 21.41
C ARG A 38 31.21 13.80 20.65
N PRO A 39 30.90 13.77 19.33
CA PRO A 39 30.20 14.86 18.66
C PRO A 39 28.70 14.83 19.00
N ARG A 40 28.07 16.01 19.12
CA ARG A 40 26.61 16.14 19.34
C ARG A 40 25.82 15.66 18.11
N PRO A 41 24.59 15.11 18.27
CA PRO A 41 23.77 14.71 17.13
C PRO A 41 23.33 15.93 16.31
N ARG A 42 23.59 15.91 15.00
CA ARG A 42 22.99 16.86 14.05
C ARG A 42 21.67 16.28 13.55
N PHE A 43 20.60 17.06 13.67
CA PHE A 43 19.30 16.76 13.07
C PHE A 43 19.44 16.67 11.54
N PHE A 44 18.95 15.58 10.93
CA PHE A 44 18.79 15.51 9.48
C PHE A 44 17.56 16.33 9.07
N GLN A 45 17.80 17.57 8.62
CA GLN A 45 16.78 18.36 7.95
C GLN A 45 16.35 17.72 6.62
N HIS A 46 15.08 17.85 6.30
CA HIS A 46 14.52 17.34 5.05
C HIS A 46 15.11 18.06 3.82
N ASN A 47 15.54 17.28 2.83
CA ASN A 47 15.77 17.80 1.48
C ASN A 47 14.42 18.06 0.80
N ALA A 48 13.93 19.30 0.94
CA ALA A 48 12.88 19.81 0.07
C ALA A 48 13.39 19.85 -1.38
N PHE A 49 12.53 19.48 -2.34
CA PHE A 49 12.80 19.63 -3.76
C PHE A 49 13.05 21.11 -4.08
N LYS A 50 14.22 21.45 -4.63
CA LYS A 50 14.52 22.82 -5.03
C LYS A 50 13.64 23.21 -6.23
N GLN A 51 12.82 24.23 -6.02
CA GLN A 51 12.18 24.98 -7.11
C GLN A 51 13.25 25.58 -8.03
N PHE A 52 12.96 25.66 -9.33
CA PHE A 52 13.79 26.40 -10.28
C PHE A 52 13.81 27.90 -9.91
N PRO A 53 14.98 28.55 -9.82
CA PRO A 53 15.05 29.97 -9.50
C PRO A 53 14.65 30.85 -10.69
N ASN A 54 13.94 31.94 -10.42
CA ASN A 54 13.51 32.93 -11.40
C ASN A 54 14.68 33.47 -12.24
N ARG A 55 14.51 33.48 -13.57
CA ARG A 55 15.47 34.02 -14.53
C ARG A 55 15.33 35.55 -14.60
N LYS A 56 16.30 36.31 -14.07
CA LYS A 56 16.44 37.74 -14.39
C LYS A 56 16.98 37.87 -15.83
N LEU A 57 16.39 38.77 -16.62
CA LEU A 57 16.93 39.18 -17.92
C LEU A 57 18.15 40.09 -17.71
N PRO A 58 19.30 39.84 -18.38
CA PRO A 58 20.42 40.78 -18.41
C PRO A 58 20.22 41.84 -19.54
N PRO A 59 20.83 43.04 -19.40
CA PRO A 59 20.64 44.16 -20.33
C PRO A 59 21.50 44.07 -21.60
N GLN A 60 21.16 44.86 -22.62
CA GLN A 60 21.96 45.02 -23.84
C GLN A 60 23.11 46.03 -23.64
N SER A 61 24.33 45.69 -24.10
CA SER A 61 25.32 46.59 -24.74
C SER A 61 26.72 45.94 -24.86
N GLY A 62 27.53 46.39 -25.84
CA GLY A 62 28.99 46.15 -25.89
C GLY A 62 29.51 45.19 -26.98
N LYS A 63 30.48 45.65 -27.79
CA LYS A 63 31.24 44.89 -28.82
C LYS A 63 32.73 44.71 -28.40
N LEU A 64 33.49 43.93 -29.19
CA LEU A 64 34.98 43.75 -29.20
C LEU A 64 35.56 42.87 -28.06
N THR A 65 36.63 42.05 -28.21
CA THR A 65 37.46 41.58 -29.37
C THR A 65 38.15 40.23 -29.09
N LEU A 66 38.86 39.64 -30.06
CA LEU A 66 39.58 38.35 -29.97
C LEU A 66 40.75 38.31 -28.95
N LYS A 67 41.05 37.10 -28.46
CA LYS A 67 42.29 36.72 -27.73
C LYS A 67 43.40 36.30 -28.70
N PRO A 68 44.68 36.30 -28.25
CA PRO A 68 45.33 35.00 -28.03
C PRO A 68 46.27 34.94 -26.81
N ALA A 69 46.43 33.75 -26.21
CA ALA A 69 47.55 33.42 -25.31
C ALA A 69 47.81 31.90 -25.31
N ILE A 70 49.09 31.53 -25.42
CA ILE A 70 49.68 30.19 -25.59
C ILE A 70 51.08 30.28 -24.94
N ASN A 71 51.59 29.35 -24.10
CA ASN A 71 51.04 28.08 -23.57
C ASN A 71 51.64 27.82 -22.17
N SER A 72 50.94 27.10 -21.30
CA SER A 72 51.60 26.30 -20.24
C SER A 72 50.75 25.10 -19.81
N SER A 73 51.42 23.95 -19.80
CA SER A 73 50.95 22.61 -19.53
C SER A 73 50.31 22.41 -18.15
N GLU A 74 49.15 21.75 -18.10
CA GLU A 74 48.98 20.54 -17.28
C GLU A 74 47.76 19.71 -17.71
N ASN A 75 47.90 18.38 -17.66
CA ASN A 75 46.90 17.44 -18.18
C ASN A 75 45.71 17.26 -17.23
N LEU A 76 44.60 17.93 -17.50
CA LEU A 76 43.30 17.65 -16.90
C LEU A 76 42.23 17.44 -17.99
N PRO A 77 41.55 16.26 -18.06
CA PRO A 77 40.53 16.01 -19.06
C PRO A 77 39.34 16.97 -18.86
N SER A 78 39.04 17.78 -19.88
CA SER A 78 38.16 18.95 -19.83
C SER A 78 36.65 18.68 -19.66
N LYS A 79 36.26 17.44 -19.31
CA LYS A 79 34.89 17.06 -18.97
C LYS A 79 34.92 16.06 -17.81
N PRO A 80 34.19 16.28 -16.69
CA PRO A 80 33.97 15.22 -15.72
C PRO A 80 33.27 14.07 -16.45
N GLN A 81 33.88 12.88 -16.54
CA GLN A 81 33.36 11.81 -17.40
C GLN A 81 31.95 11.40 -16.95
N PRO A 82 30.88 11.77 -17.67
CA PRO A 82 29.53 11.43 -17.29
C PRO A 82 29.17 10.08 -17.92
N LYS A 83 30.16 9.22 -18.20
CA LYS A 83 29.98 8.02 -19.05
C LYS A 83 28.92 7.07 -18.51
N LEU A 84 28.70 6.99 -17.20
CA LEU A 84 27.57 6.20 -16.68
C LEU A 84 26.26 6.99 -16.76
N LEU A 85 26.19 8.23 -16.23
CA LEU A 85 24.94 8.99 -16.20
C LEU A 85 24.40 9.32 -17.61
N ASP A 86 25.27 9.70 -18.55
CA ASP A 86 24.88 10.03 -19.91
C ASP A 86 24.71 8.78 -20.79
N ARG A 87 25.39 7.65 -20.51
CA ARG A 87 24.96 6.36 -21.09
C ARG A 87 23.61 5.94 -20.53
N LEU A 88 23.32 6.13 -19.26
CA LEU A 88 22.01 5.84 -18.67
C LEU A 88 20.91 6.75 -19.24
N LYS A 89 21.20 8.02 -19.56
CA LYS A 89 20.29 8.92 -20.31
C LYS A 89 20.19 8.61 -21.81
N ALA A 90 21.17 7.94 -22.42
CA ALA A 90 21.14 7.55 -23.83
C ALA A 90 20.55 6.13 -24.05
N GLN A 91 20.77 5.22 -23.10
CA GLN A 91 20.19 3.87 -23.04
C GLN A 91 18.76 3.90 -22.50
N GLY A 92 18.52 4.73 -21.47
CA GLY A 92 17.20 5.18 -21.12
C GLY A 92 16.73 6.16 -22.18
N GLN A 93 16.19 5.64 -23.28
CA GLN A 93 15.40 6.38 -24.25
C GLN A 93 14.21 7.04 -23.53
N LEU A 94 14.46 8.20 -22.92
CA LEU A 94 13.42 9.17 -22.60
C LEU A 94 12.74 9.48 -23.94
N SER A 95 11.44 9.23 -24.03
CA SER A 95 10.67 9.56 -25.22
C SER A 95 10.87 11.05 -25.52
N GLN A 96 11.25 11.37 -26.75
CA GLN A 96 11.32 12.77 -27.20
C GLN A 96 9.93 13.40 -27.35
N ASP A 97 8.87 12.64 -27.08
CA ASP A 97 7.50 13.08 -26.81
C ASP A 97 7.50 14.10 -25.64
N GLU A 98 7.73 15.38 -25.93
CA GLU A 98 7.59 16.49 -24.97
C GLU A 98 6.14 16.67 -24.49
N ALA A 99 5.18 16.16 -25.25
CA ALA A 99 3.75 16.15 -24.93
C ALA A 99 3.23 14.71 -24.74
N PRO A 100 2.29 14.46 -23.80
CA PRO A 100 1.56 13.20 -23.76
C PRO A 100 0.88 12.92 -25.10
N ARG A 101 0.80 11.64 -25.51
CA ARG A 101 0.05 11.23 -26.70
C ARG A 101 -1.35 11.83 -26.70
N ASP A 102 -1.78 12.33 -27.86
CA ASP A 102 -3.14 12.82 -28.05
C ASP A 102 -4.12 11.65 -28.00
N LEU A 103 -4.74 11.49 -26.84
CA LEU A 103 -5.73 10.46 -26.52
C LEU A 103 -6.87 11.13 -25.78
N SER A 104 -8.09 10.88 -26.24
CA SER A 104 -9.31 11.38 -25.61
C SER A 104 -9.51 10.78 -24.22
N TYR A 105 -10.35 11.42 -23.39
CA TYR A 105 -10.67 10.89 -22.06
C TYR A 105 -11.32 9.50 -22.13
N SER A 106 -12.14 9.22 -23.14
CA SER A 106 -12.74 7.88 -23.33
C SER A 106 -11.69 6.83 -23.70
N GLN A 107 -10.74 7.14 -24.59
CA GLN A 107 -9.63 6.25 -24.94
C GLN A 107 -8.74 5.94 -23.72
N ARG A 108 -8.53 6.91 -22.82
CA ARG A 108 -7.76 6.71 -21.58
C ARG A 108 -8.50 5.87 -20.53
N LEU A 109 -9.83 5.93 -20.46
CA LEU A 109 -10.59 5.36 -19.35
C LEU A 109 -11.35 4.06 -19.69
N PHE A 110 -11.72 3.81 -20.94
CA PHE A 110 -12.54 2.66 -21.31
C PHE A 110 -11.87 1.31 -21.03
N ALA A 111 -10.65 1.08 -21.52
CA ALA A 111 -9.95 -0.19 -21.29
C ALA A 111 -9.56 -0.41 -19.81
N PRO A 112 -9.16 0.62 -19.03
CA PRO A 112 -9.04 0.50 -17.57
C PRO A 112 -10.36 0.21 -16.85
N LEU A 113 -11.49 0.79 -17.28
CA LEU A 113 -12.81 0.52 -16.71
C LEU A 113 -13.22 -0.95 -16.91
N VAL A 114 -13.13 -1.45 -18.14
CA VAL A 114 -13.46 -2.85 -18.47
C VAL A 114 -12.59 -3.82 -17.65
N PHE A 115 -11.29 -3.54 -17.52
CA PHE A 115 -10.39 -4.33 -16.68
C PHE A 115 -10.75 -4.26 -15.18
N THR A 116 -11.13 -3.08 -14.68
CA THR A 116 -11.57 -2.88 -13.28
C THR A 116 -12.81 -3.73 -12.99
N LEU A 117 -13.79 -3.72 -13.90
CA LEU A 117 -14.99 -4.55 -13.80
C LEU A 117 -14.66 -6.04 -13.87
N ALA A 118 -13.74 -6.45 -14.75
CA ALA A 118 -13.29 -7.84 -14.86
C ALA A 118 -12.57 -8.33 -13.58
N VAL A 119 -11.70 -7.52 -12.99
CA VAL A 119 -11.03 -7.84 -11.72
C VAL A 119 -12.04 -7.90 -10.56
N CYS A 120 -13.02 -7.01 -10.52
CA CYS A 120 -14.10 -7.07 -9.52
C CYS A 120 -14.98 -8.31 -9.69
N GLY A 121 -15.35 -8.66 -10.92
CA GLY A 121 -16.12 -9.88 -11.24
C GLY A 121 -15.36 -11.16 -10.91
N GLY A 122 -14.07 -11.23 -11.24
CA GLY A 122 -13.18 -12.34 -10.88
C GLY A 122 -12.97 -12.46 -9.37
N SER A 123 -12.79 -11.33 -8.68
CA SER A 123 -12.70 -11.26 -7.21
C SER A 123 -13.97 -11.77 -6.53
N TYR A 124 -15.13 -11.38 -7.07
CA TYR A 124 -16.44 -11.85 -6.62
C TYR A 124 -16.61 -13.35 -6.86
N TYR A 125 -16.32 -13.84 -8.07
CA TYR A 125 -16.40 -15.26 -8.42
C TYR A 125 -15.49 -16.11 -7.52
N PHE A 126 -14.24 -15.70 -7.33
CA PHE A 126 -13.31 -16.36 -6.41
C PHE A 126 -13.86 -16.40 -4.97
N ALA A 127 -14.44 -15.30 -4.48
CA ALA A 127 -15.08 -15.27 -3.16
C ALA A 127 -16.37 -16.11 -3.06
N LEU A 128 -16.99 -16.49 -4.17
CA LEU A 128 -18.11 -17.45 -4.21
C LEU A 128 -17.63 -18.91 -4.21
N THR A 129 -16.54 -19.21 -4.92
CA THR A 129 -16.08 -20.59 -5.20
C THR A 129 -14.94 -21.06 -4.31
N TRP A 130 -14.29 -20.16 -3.55
CA TRP A 130 -13.18 -20.51 -2.67
C TRP A 130 -13.57 -21.50 -1.56
N THR A 131 -12.95 -22.68 -1.59
CA THR A 131 -12.96 -23.67 -0.52
C THR A 131 -11.60 -23.67 0.21
N PRO A 132 -11.57 -23.72 1.56
CA PRO A 132 -10.30 -23.79 2.28
C PRO A 132 -9.62 -25.15 2.02
N PRO A 133 -8.30 -25.19 1.78
CA PRO A 133 -7.58 -26.45 1.60
C PRO A 133 -7.54 -27.24 2.92
N PRO A 134 -7.50 -28.59 2.86
CA PRO A 134 -7.27 -29.44 4.02
C PRO A 134 -5.89 -29.16 4.64
N LEU A 135 -5.64 -29.64 5.86
CA LEU A 135 -4.48 -29.24 6.65
C LEU A 135 -3.15 -29.76 6.08
N ASP A 136 -3.15 -31.00 5.61
CA ASP A 136 -2.04 -31.69 4.93
C ASP A 136 -1.58 -30.98 3.65
N ALA A 137 -2.51 -30.40 2.88
CA ALA A 137 -2.22 -29.65 1.66
C ALA A 137 -1.67 -28.22 1.91
N ARG A 138 -1.46 -27.80 3.17
CA ARG A 138 -0.94 -26.46 3.50
C ARG A 138 0.57 -26.49 3.65
N MET A 139 1.26 -25.60 2.92
CA MET A 139 2.70 -25.36 3.08
C MET A 139 3.10 -24.96 4.51
N PHE A 140 2.20 -24.27 5.24
CA PHE A 140 2.40 -23.88 6.64
C PHE A 140 1.17 -24.28 7.46
N PRO A 141 1.03 -25.56 7.86
CA PRO A 141 -0.19 -26.06 8.50
C PRO A 141 -0.39 -25.54 9.93
N ALA A 142 0.71 -25.22 10.62
CA ALA A 142 0.70 -24.69 11.99
C ALA A 142 0.31 -23.20 12.09
N LEU A 143 0.24 -22.46 10.98
CA LEU A 143 -0.07 -21.04 10.98
C LEU A 143 -1.54 -20.78 10.60
N PRO A 144 -2.19 -19.75 11.18
CA PRO A 144 -3.53 -19.34 10.77
C PRO A 144 -3.62 -19.02 9.27
N GLN A 145 -4.80 -19.31 8.71
CA GLN A 145 -5.08 -19.08 7.31
C GLN A 145 -5.02 -17.58 6.95
N SER A 146 -5.38 -16.68 7.88
CA SER A 146 -5.21 -15.22 7.76
C SER A 146 -3.76 -14.80 7.64
N VAL A 147 -2.93 -15.15 8.63
CA VAL A 147 -1.50 -14.81 8.70
C VAL A 147 -0.76 -15.24 7.44
N THR A 148 -0.98 -16.48 6.98
CA THR A 148 -0.36 -16.98 5.73
C THR A 148 -0.84 -16.23 4.47
N THR A 149 -2.10 -15.79 4.43
CA THR A 149 -2.62 -14.97 3.31
C THR A 149 -1.97 -13.61 3.28
N VAL A 150 -1.94 -12.92 4.43
CA VAL A 150 -1.40 -11.57 4.55
C VAL A 150 0.12 -11.57 4.36
N ALA A 151 0.83 -12.55 4.92
CA ALA A 151 2.26 -12.73 4.70
C ALA A 151 2.61 -12.95 3.23
N ALA A 152 1.78 -13.68 2.46
CA ALA A 152 1.99 -13.85 1.02
C ALA A 152 1.83 -12.53 0.25
N ILE A 153 0.84 -11.70 0.60
CA ILE A 153 0.67 -10.36 0.01
C ILE A 153 1.86 -9.45 0.38
N ILE A 154 2.31 -9.49 1.64
CA ILE A 154 3.48 -8.73 2.10
C ILE A 154 4.76 -9.16 1.36
N ALA A 155 4.97 -10.47 1.20
CA ALA A 155 6.09 -11.02 0.46
C ALA A 155 6.07 -10.61 -1.02
N ALA A 156 4.91 -10.63 -1.67
CA ALA A 156 4.76 -10.15 -3.05
C ALA A 156 5.09 -8.65 -3.20
N ASN A 157 4.61 -7.82 -2.27
CA ASN A 157 4.92 -6.38 -2.22
C ASN A 157 6.42 -6.13 -1.99
N ALA A 158 7.05 -6.87 -1.07
CA ALA A 158 8.49 -6.80 -0.83
C ALA A 158 9.30 -7.25 -2.05
N ALA A 159 8.90 -8.34 -2.72
CA ALA A 159 9.56 -8.84 -3.92
C ALA A 159 9.50 -7.82 -5.07
N VAL A 160 8.34 -7.18 -5.30
CA VAL A 160 8.21 -6.09 -6.29
C VAL A 160 9.06 -4.88 -5.90
N TRP A 161 9.08 -4.49 -4.62
CA TRP A 161 9.96 -3.41 -4.14
C TRP A 161 11.44 -3.70 -4.36
N PHE A 162 11.90 -4.94 -4.12
CA PHE A 162 13.27 -5.36 -4.44
C PHE A 162 13.52 -5.41 -5.96
N ALA A 163 12.56 -5.85 -6.77
CA ALA A 163 12.68 -5.86 -8.22
C ALA A 163 12.88 -4.43 -8.78
N TRP A 164 12.27 -3.41 -8.17
CA TRP A 164 12.54 -1.99 -8.47
C TRP A 164 13.97 -1.51 -8.09
N LYS A 165 14.74 -2.27 -7.30
CA LYS A 165 16.14 -1.95 -6.94
C LYS A 165 17.16 -2.69 -7.79
N ILE A 166 16.76 -3.74 -8.50
CA ILE A 166 17.63 -4.52 -9.39
C ILE A 166 17.79 -3.75 -10.71
N PRO A 167 18.99 -3.28 -11.08
CA PRO A 167 19.20 -2.42 -12.26
C PRO A 167 19.24 -3.22 -13.58
N LEU A 168 18.30 -4.16 -13.76
CA LEU A 168 18.14 -4.92 -15.00
C LEU A 168 17.20 -4.18 -15.97
N PRO A 169 17.62 -3.91 -17.22
CA PRO A 169 16.79 -3.18 -18.19
C PRO A 169 15.43 -3.82 -18.46
N ILE A 170 15.34 -5.16 -18.41
CA ILE A 170 14.11 -5.92 -18.61
C ILE A 170 13.13 -5.64 -17.46
N SER A 171 13.58 -5.83 -16.21
CA SER A 171 12.78 -5.57 -15.00
C SER A 171 12.28 -4.13 -14.95
N TRP A 172 13.17 -3.15 -15.24
CA TRP A 172 12.80 -1.74 -15.25
C TRP A 172 11.69 -1.43 -16.28
N ARG A 173 11.82 -1.91 -17.53
CA ARG A 173 10.81 -1.68 -18.58
C ARG A 173 9.48 -2.37 -18.27
N PHE A 174 9.54 -3.58 -17.71
CA PHE A 174 8.36 -4.35 -17.32
C PHE A 174 7.59 -3.67 -16.18
N LEU A 175 8.30 -3.27 -15.11
CA LEU A 175 7.70 -2.62 -13.94
C LEU A 175 7.13 -1.23 -14.27
N ASN A 176 7.82 -0.42 -15.07
CA ASN A 176 7.28 0.87 -15.51
C ASN A 176 5.99 0.74 -16.34
N ARG A 177 5.83 -0.36 -17.08
CA ARG A 177 4.66 -0.60 -17.94
C ARG A 177 3.47 -1.21 -17.21
N TYR A 178 3.72 -2.12 -16.27
CA TYR A 178 2.66 -2.95 -15.66
C TYR A 178 2.50 -2.75 -14.15
N PHE A 179 3.41 -2.04 -13.49
CA PHE A 179 3.42 -1.83 -12.04
C PHE A 179 3.37 -0.35 -11.64
N LEU A 180 2.97 0.53 -12.57
CA LEU A 180 2.66 1.94 -12.35
C LEU A 180 1.30 2.26 -12.99
N CYS A 181 0.55 3.18 -12.39
CA CYS A 181 -0.61 3.81 -13.03
C CYS A 181 -0.23 5.22 -13.50
N ALA A 182 -0.21 5.44 -14.83
CA ALA A 182 0.16 6.70 -15.46
C ALA A 182 -1.00 7.22 -16.34
N PRO A 183 -1.61 8.39 -16.04
CA PRO A 183 -2.73 8.92 -16.82
C PRO A 183 -2.35 9.30 -18.27
N ALA A 184 -1.07 9.57 -18.53
CA ALA A 184 -0.54 9.84 -19.87
C ALA A 184 -0.70 8.65 -20.84
N LEU A 185 -0.56 7.42 -20.33
CA LEU A 185 -0.68 6.19 -21.12
C LEU A 185 -1.10 5.02 -20.19
N PRO A 186 -2.40 4.93 -19.84
CA PRO A 186 -2.85 3.98 -18.84
C PRO A 186 -2.91 2.55 -19.39
N TYR A 187 -1.98 1.71 -18.95
CA TYR A 187 -2.05 0.27 -19.15
C TYR A 187 -3.01 -0.35 -18.13
N SER A 188 -4.04 -1.08 -18.57
CA SER A 188 -5.08 -1.62 -17.67
C SER A 188 -4.51 -2.50 -16.55
N VAL A 189 -3.55 -3.39 -16.87
CA VAL A 189 -2.84 -4.23 -15.87
C VAL A 189 -2.11 -3.37 -14.82
N GLY A 190 -1.68 -2.16 -15.19
CA GLY A 190 -1.07 -1.18 -14.30
C GLY A 190 -1.94 -0.79 -13.10
N LEU A 191 -3.27 -0.89 -13.19
CA LEU A 191 -4.19 -0.64 -12.06
C LEU A 191 -4.13 -1.72 -10.98
N LEU A 192 -3.67 -2.92 -11.32
CA LEU A 192 -3.47 -4.02 -10.37
C LEU A 192 -2.01 -4.12 -9.93
N GLY A 193 -1.06 -3.94 -10.85
CA GLY A 193 0.37 -3.96 -10.51
C GLY A 193 0.81 -2.75 -9.69
N SER A 194 0.18 -1.58 -9.85
CA SER A 194 0.42 -0.39 -9.01
C SER A 194 0.25 -0.67 -7.52
N VAL A 195 -0.69 -1.56 -7.15
CA VAL A 195 -0.98 -1.99 -5.78
C VAL A 195 0.23 -2.64 -5.11
N PHE A 196 1.13 -3.25 -5.89
CA PHE A 196 2.34 -3.90 -5.37
C PHE A 196 3.59 -3.00 -5.35
N SER A 197 3.55 -1.84 -6.00
CA SER A 197 4.69 -0.91 -6.13
C SER A 197 4.78 0.08 -4.99
N HIS A 198 6.01 0.36 -4.51
CA HIS A 198 6.24 1.31 -3.42
C HIS A 198 7.50 2.16 -3.68
N GLN A 199 7.36 3.49 -3.61
CA GLN A 199 8.46 4.44 -3.87
C GLN A 199 9.60 4.39 -2.83
N SER A 200 9.26 4.18 -1.56
CA SER A 200 10.20 4.22 -0.43
C SER A 200 9.96 3.07 0.54
N LEU A 201 10.98 2.72 1.34
CA LEU A 201 10.87 1.68 2.35
C LEU A 201 9.83 2.04 3.43
N THR A 202 9.73 3.32 3.80
CA THR A 202 8.70 3.80 4.74
C THR A 202 7.29 3.65 4.17
N HIS A 203 7.10 3.93 2.87
CA HIS A 203 5.80 3.74 2.21
C HIS A 203 5.41 2.26 2.19
N LEU A 204 6.34 1.35 1.87
CA LEU A 204 6.13 -0.09 1.97
C LEU A 204 5.81 -0.51 3.41
N GLY A 205 6.66 -0.14 4.37
CA GLY A 205 6.56 -0.55 5.78
C GLY A 205 5.24 -0.15 6.42
N LEU A 206 4.77 1.10 6.22
CA LEU A 206 3.49 1.55 6.76
C LEU A 206 2.29 0.81 6.14
N ASN A 207 2.31 0.57 4.83
CA ASN A 207 1.26 -0.22 4.16
C ASN A 207 1.22 -1.67 4.66
N MET A 208 2.38 -2.34 4.73
CA MET A 208 2.46 -3.73 5.14
C MET A 208 2.14 -3.91 6.64
N PHE A 209 2.49 -2.94 7.48
CA PHE A 209 2.12 -2.91 8.90
C PHE A 209 0.60 -2.77 9.09
N ALA A 210 -0.03 -1.81 8.40
CA ALA A 210 -1.48 -1.63 8.44
C ALA A 210 -2.21 -2.86 7.88
N LEU A 211 -1.72 -3.43 6.77
CA LEU A 211 -2.25 -4.67 6.20
C LEU A 211 -2.12 -5.86 7.16
N TYR A 212 -1.02 -5.96 7.91
CA TYR A 212 -0.84 -7.01 8.91
C TYR A 212 -1.88 -6.93 10.04
N ILE A 213 -2.04 -5.75 10.64
CA ILE A 213 -2.95 -5.55 11.79
C ILE A 213 -4.42 -5.70 11.38
N PHE A 214 -4.87 -4.92 10.39
CA PHE A 214 -6.28 -4.90 10.00
C PHE A 214 -6.62 -6.11 9.12
N GLY A 215 -5.73 -6.49 8.21
CA GLY A 215 -5.97 -7.55 7.24
C GLY A 215 -5.98 -8.95 7.83
N SER A 216 -5.13 -9.25 8.82
CA SER A 216 -5.17 -10.57 9.48
C SER A 216 -6.49 -10.75 10.21
N THR A 217 -6.86 -9.77 11.04
CA THR A 217 -8.12 -9.78 11.80
C THR A 217 -9.34 -9.84 10.89
N LEU A 218 -9.38 -9.02 9.83
CA LEU A 218 -10.47 -9.05 8.85
C LEU A 218 -10.53 -10.40 8.12
N CYS A 219 -9.39 -10.97 7.74
CA CYS A 219 -9.33 -12.26 7.04
C CYS A 219 -9.85 -13.42 7.90
N ASP A 220 -9.67 -13.38 9.22
CA ASP A 220 -10.29 -14.35 10.14
C ASP A 220 -11.80 -14.13 10.29
N GLN A 221 -12.28 -12.88 10.22
CA GLN A 221 -13.71 -12.54 10.31
C GLN A 221 -14.51 -12.91 9.04
N ILE A 222 -13.98 -12.64 7.85
CA ILE A 222 -14.70 -12.85 6.57
C ILE A 222 -14.19 -14.06 5.77
N GLY A 223 -13.09 -14.69 6.18
CA GLY A 223 -12.45 -15.81 5.50
C GLY A 223 -11.61 -15.41 4.28
N ARG A 224 -10.58 -16.21 3.96
CA ARG A 224 -9.59 -15.96 2.88
C ARG A 224 -10.23 -15.57 1.54
N GLY A 225 -11.29 -16.25 1.11
CA GLY A 225 -11.95 -16.02 -0.18
C GLY A 225 -12.51 -14.60 -0.31
N ASN A 226 -13.34 -14.19 0.66
CA ASN A 226 -13.90 -12.84 0.70
C ASN A 226 -12.82 -11.79 0.95
N PHE A 227 -11.80 -12.09 1.77
CA PHE A 227 -10.69 -11.17 2.05
C PHE A 227 -9.84 -10.87 0.82
N LEU A 228 -9.41 -11.89 0.07
CA LEU A 228 -8.66 -11.69 -1.18
C LEU A 228 -9.51 -10.96 -2.22
N GLY A 229 -10.79 -11.34 -2.37
CA GLY A 229 -11.70 -10.64 -3.25
C GLY A 229 -11.87 -9.16 -2.88
N LEU A 230 -11.97 -8.85 -1.59
CA LEU A 230 -12.05 -7.47 -1.08
C LEU A 230 -10.75 -6.69 -1.32
N TYR A 231 -9.59 -7.27 -1.01
CA TYR A 231 -8.29 -6.62 -1.19
C TYR A 231 -8.03 -6.25 -2.66
N PHE A 232 -8.22 -7.20 -3.58
CA PHE A 232 -7.98 -6.96 -5.01
C PHE A 232 -9.00 -6.01 -5.65
N SER A 233 -10.30 -6.16 -5.32
CA SER A 233 -11.31 -5.23 -5.81
C SER A 233 -11.12 -3.80 -5.26
N SER A 234 -10.76 -3.65 -3.98
CA SER A 234 -10.43 -2.34 -3.39
C SER A 234 -9.23 -1.69 -4.10
N GLY A 235 -8.17 -2.45 -4.37
CA GLY A 235 -6.96 -1.95 -5.02
C GLY A 235 -7.18 -1.46 -6.45
N VAL A 236 -7.95 -2.21 -7.25
CA VAL A 236 -8.25 -1.83 -8.65
C VAL A 236 -9.27 -0.68 -8.72
N ILE A 237 -10.28 -0.65 -7.84
CA ILE A 237 -11.25 0.46 -7.75
C ILE A 237 -10.57 1.76 -7.32
N ALA A 238 -9.69 1.70 -6.32
CA ALA A 238 -8.89 2.84 -5.89
C ALA A 238 -7.97 3.37 -7.00
N SER A 239 -7.26 2.48 -7.69
CA SER A 239 -6.39 2.86 -8.82
C SER A 239 -7.18 3.44 -10.00
N PHE A 240 -8.36 2.90 -10.30
CA PHE A 240 -9.24 3.43 -11.35
C PHE A 240 -9.84 4.79 -10.99
N ALA A 241 -10.22 5.01 -9.72
CA ALA A 241 -10.73 6.28 -9.24
C ALA A 241 -9.66 7.39 -9.32
N SER A 242 -8.43 7.09 -8.89
CA SER A 242 -7.29 7.99 -9.04
C SER A 242 -6.94 8.27 -10.50
N LEU A 243 -6.91 7.25 -11.36
CA LEU A 243 -6.71 7.42 -12.80
C LEU A 243 -7.76 8.35 -13.39
N THR A 244 -9.03 8.10 -13.10
CA THR A 244 -10.17 8.90 -13.58
C THR A 244 -10.05 10.35 -13.10
N HIS A 245 -9.76 10.59 -11.82
CA HIS A 245 -9.56 11.93 -11.30
C HIS A 245 -8.39 12.66 -12.00
N ASN A 246 -7.25 11.99 -12.18
CA ASN A 246 -6.10 12.63 -12.81
C ASN A 246 -6.30 12.88 -14.32
N VAL A 247 -6.99 12.00 -15.05
CA VAL A 247 -7.39 12.24 -16.45
C VAL A 247 -8.32 13.44 -16.55
N LEU A 248 -9.40 13.48 -15.75
CA LEU A 248 -10.38 14.57 -15.76
C LEU A 248 -9.79 15.92 -15.30
N ARG A 249 -8.70 15.91 -14.52
CA ARG A 249 -7.95 17.11 -14.10
C ARG A 249 -6.75 17.45 -14.99
N GLY A 250 -6.53 16.75 -16.11
CA GLY A 250 -5.42 16.97 -17.04
C GLY A 250 -4.02 16.67 -16.46
N ARG A 251 -3.94 15.89 -15.37
CA ARG A 251 -2.72 15.62 -14.60
C ARG A 251 -1.93 14.43 -15.16
N PHE A 252 -1.44 14.57 -16.39
CA PHE A 252 -0.76 13.47 -17.10
C PHE A 252 0.66 13.15 -16.59
N HIS A 253 1.29 14.04 -15.82
CA HIS A 253 2.65 13.86 -15.28
C HIS A 253 2.70 13.10 -13.94
N VAL A 254 1.55 12.69 -13.39
CA VAL A 254 1.45 12.01 -12.09
C VAL A 254 1.58 10.49 -12.28
N TYR A 255 2.30 9.82 -11.38
CA TYR A 255 2.40 8.37 -11.34
C TYR A 255 1.84 7.86 -10.01
N ALA A 256 0.77 7.06 -10.05
CA ALA A 256 0.15 6.47 -8.87
C ALA A 256 0.64 5.04 -8.64
N LEU A 257 1.03 4.74 -7.40
CA LEU A 257 1.55 3.47 -6.93
C LEU A 257 1.36 3.33 -5.40
N GLY A 258 1.18 2.12 -4.90
CA GLY A 258 1.04 1.81 -3.48
C GLY A 258 -0.10 0.85 -3.18
N ALA A 259 0.07 0.02 -2.16
CA ALA A 259 -0.99 -0.85 -1.65
C ALA A 259 -2.11 -0.08 -0.94
N SER A 260 -1.94 1.23 -0.73
CA SER A 260 -2.77 2.03 0.19
C SER A 260 -4.25 2.03 -0.17
N GLY A 261 -4.62 2.11 -1.46
CA GLY A 261 -6.02 1.98 -1.88
C GLY A 261 -6.66 0.65 -1.44
N ALA A 262 -5.93 -0.46 -1.54
CA ALA A 262 -6.39 -1.76 -1.06
C ALA A 262 -6.41 -1.85 0.47
N VAL A 263 -5.40 -1.29 1.14
CA VAL A 263 -5.30 -1.23 2.62
C VAL A 263 -6.40 -0.35 3.22
N PHE A 264 -6.78 0.75 2.58
CA PHE A 264 -7.91 1.59 2.99
C PHE A 264 -9.25 0.86 2.83
N GLY A 265 -9.41 0.00 1.82
CA GLY A 265 -10.55 -0.90 1.72
C GLY A 265 -10.59 -1.95 2.82
N VAL A 266 -9.46 -2.57 3.15
CA VAL A 266 -9.32 -3.46 4.33
C VAL A 266 -9.66 -2.71 5.62
N LEU A 267 -9.19 -1.47 5.79
CA LEU A 267 -9.49 -0.62 6.94
C LEU A 267 -11.00 -0.32 7.03
N GLY A 268 -11.62 0.16 5.95
CA GLY A 268 -13.06 0.47 5.92
C GLY A 268 -13.95 -0.73 6.20
N ALA A 269 -13.56 -1.92 5.72
CA ALA A 269 -14.25 -3.16 6.02
C ALA A 269 -14.04 -3.61 7.48
N PHE A 270 -12.81 -3.48 8.00
CA PHE A 270 -12.50 -3.76 9.40
C PHE A 270 -13.29 -2.85 10.35
N THR A 271 -13.30 -1.54 10.12
CA THR A 271 -14.00 -0.56 10.96
C THR A 271 -15.52 -0.71 10.89
N TYR A 272 -16.07 -1.21 9.77
CA TYR A 272 -17.48 -1.59 9.65
C TYR A 272 -17.86 -2.75 10.58
N PHE A 273 -17.06 -3.83 10.62
CA PHE A 273 -17.33 -4.98 11.49
C PHE A 273 -16.91 -4.77 12.95
N ASN A 274 -15.99 -3.84 13.22
CA ASN A 274 -15.37 -3.63 14.54
C ASN A 274 -15.52 -2.18 15.06
N PRO A 275 -16.71 -1.54 15.00
CA PRO A 275 -16.87 -0.09 15.18
C PRO A 275 -16.45 0.41 16.58
N GLU A 276 -16.58 -0.44 17.61
CA GLU A 276 -16.24 -0.13 19.01
C GLU A 276 -14.79 -0.46 19.38
N THR A 277 -14.03 -1.15 18.52
CA THR A 277 -12.63 -1.50 18.79
C THR A 277 -11.80 -0.24 18.94
N LYS A 278 -11.07 -0.12 20.05
CA LYS A 278 -10.17 1.02 20.31
C LYS A 278 -8.88 0.83 19.49
N LEU A 279 -8.66 1.73 18.54
CA LEU A 279 -7.44 1.85 17.76
C LEU A 279 -6.57 2.95 18.35
N SER A 280 -5.32 2.64 18.66
CA SER A 280 -4.33 3.64 19.06
C SER A 280 -3.37 3.95 17.92
N PHE A 281 -2.84 5.18 17.89
CA PHE A 281 -1.79 5.54 16.96
C PHE A 281 -0.45 4.94 17.40
N ILE A 282 0.38 4.48 16.45
CA ILE A 282 1.71 3.89 16.72
C ILE A 282 2.56 4.77 17.66
N PHE A 283 2.51 6.08 17.46
CA PHE A 283 3.31 7.06 18.21
C PHE A 283 2.59 7.63 19.46
N LEU A 284 1.30 7.33 19.64
CA LEU A 284 0.48 7.78 20.78
C LEU A 284 -0.36 6.60 21.30
N PRO A 285 0.26 5.51 21.80
CA PRO A 285 -0.43 4.27 22.15
C PRO A 285 -1.46 4.45 23.28
N PHE A 286 -1.27 5.47 24.12
CA PHE A 286 -2.16 5.85 25.23
C PHE A 286 -3.46 6.54 24.80
N ILE A 287 -3.59 6.98 23.53
CA ILE A 287 -4.83 7.56 22.99
C ILE A 287 -5.52 6.49 22.12
N GLY A 288 -6.48 5.78 22.71
CA GLY A 288 -7.31 4.80 22.01
C GLY A 288 -8.64 5.41 21.54
N LEU A 289 -8.81 5.54 20.22
CA LEU A 289 -10.02 6.05 19.58
C LEU A 289 -10.87 4.89 19.03
N GLN A 290 -12.19 4.91 19.18
CA GLN A 290 -13.03 3.86 18.60
C GLN A 290 -12.94 3.86 17.06
N ALA A 291 -12.89 2.68 16.46
CA ALA A 291 -12.70 2.46 15.03
C ALA A 291 -13.66 3.26 14.14
N LYS A 292 -14.91 3.46 14.56
CA LYS A 292 -15.89 4.32 13.86
C LYS A 292 -15.46 5.79 13.78
N TYR A 293 -14.95 6.36 14.87
CA TYR A 293 -14.44 7.75 14.90
C TYR A 293 -13.09 7.87 14.18
N PHE A 294 -12.24 6.85 14.29
CA PHE A 294 -11.00 6.77 13.52
C PHE A 294 -11.28 6.78 12.01
N MET A 295 -12.22 5.96 11.54
CA MET A 295 -12.65 5.96 10.14
C MET A 295 -13.20 7.32 9.70
N SER A 296 -14.09 7.95 10.47
CA SER A 296 -14.62 9.28 10.13
C SER A 296 -13.54 10.34 10.06
N GLY A 297 -12.58 10.34 11.00
CA GLY A 297 -11.44 11.27 11.00
C GLY A 297 -10.52 11.07 9.79
N VAL A 298 -10.22 9.82 9.44
CA VAL A 298 -9.45 9.49 8.23
C VAL A 298 -10.19 9.92 6.97
N ALA A 299 -11.46 9.54 6.81
CA ALA A 299 -12.26 9.90 5.63
C ALA A 299 -12.39 11.43 5.46
N MET A 300 -12.53 12.18 6.56
CA MET A 300 -12.56 13.65 6.56
C MET A 300 -11.20 14.25 6.16
N LEU A 301 -10.08 13.69 6.63
CA LEU A 301 -8.74 14.14 6.25
C LEU A 301 -8.45 13.87 4.77
N GLU A 302 -8.84 12.71 4.24
CA GLU A 302 -8.71 12.38 2.82
C GLU A 302 -9.57 13.33 1.96
N ALA A 303 -10.84 13.54 2.32
CA ALA A 303 -11.72 14.49 1.63
C ALA A 303 -11.17 15.94 1.68
N PHE A 304 -10.63 16.37 2.82
CA PHE A 304 -9.95 17.66 2.94
C PHE A 304 -8.70 17.74 2.06
N GLY A 305 -7.91 16.68 1.97
CA GLY A 305 -6.76 16.58 1.06
C GLY A 305 -7.15 16.77 -0.41
N ILE A 306 -8.26 16.16 -0.85
CA ILE A 306 -8.84 16.36 -2.19
C ILE A 306 -9.24 17.82 -2.43
N VAL A 307 -9.96 18.43 -1.48
CA VAL A 307 -10.41 19.84 -1.55
C VAL A 307 -9.23 20.83 -1.55
N ARG A 308 -8.19 20.57 -0.74
CA ARG A 308 -6.96 21.37 -0.70
C ARG A 308 -6.02 21.08 -1.88
N GLY A 309 -6.28 20.02 -2.65
CA GLY A 309 -5.47 19.64 -3.80
C GLY A 309 -4.08 19.12 -3.44
N TRP A 310 -3.95 18.41 -2.31
CA TRP A 310 -2.69 17.74 -1.97
C TRP A 310 -2.31 16.70 -3.05
N GLN A 311 -1.01 16.56 -3.29
CA GLN A 311 -0.45 15.73 -4.38
C GLN A 311 0.62 14.73 -3.90
N THR A 312 1.03 14.83 -2.64
CA THR A 312 2.00 13.91 -2.00
C THR A 312 1.38 12.57 -1.59
N ILE A 313 0.04 12.51 -1.53
CA ILE A 313 -0.77 11.37 -1.11
C ILE A 313 -1.93 11.26 -2.11
N ASP A 314 -2.29 10.03 -2.51
CA ASP A 314 -3.41 9.79 -3.43
C ASP A 314 -4.73 9.73 -2.66
N ASN A 315 -5.21 10.91 -2.24
CA ASN A 315 -6.40 11.00 -1.40
C ASN A 315 -7.68 10.44 -2.06
N VAL A 316 -7.73 10.45 -3.41
CA VAL A 316 -8.86 9.88 -4.17
C VAL A 316 -8.81 8.35 -4.14
N ALA A 317 -7.64 7.74 -4.36
CA ALA A 317 -7.48 6.29 -4.22
C ALA A 317 -7.84 5.83 -2.80
N HIS A 318 -7.38 6.55 -1.78
CA HIS A 318 -7.65 6.25 -0.38
C HIS A 318 -9.16 6.27 -0.06
N LEU A 319 -9.85 7.35 -0.42
CA LEU A 319 -11.28 7.51 -0.15
C LEU A 319 -12.15 6.53 -0.94
N ALA A 320 -11.80 6.26 -2.21
CA ALA A 320 -12.48 5.27 -3.05
C ALA A 320 -12.28 3.84 -2.52
N GLY A 321 -11.06 3.49 -2.11
CA GLY A 321 -10.76 2.21 -1.47
C GLY A 321 -11.55 2.01 -0.18
N LEU A 322 -11.55 3.00 0.71
CA LEU A 322 -12.28 2.98 1.97
C LEU A 322 -13.80 2.83 1.77
N GLY A 323 -14.38 3.61 0.85
CA GLY A 323 -15.80 3.51 0.51
C GLY A 323 -16.18 2.14 -0.07
N TRP A 324 -15.34 1.58 -0.96
CA TRP A 324 -15.54 0.23 -1.50
C TRP A 324 -15.45 -0.85 -0.41
N GLY A 325 -14.50 -0.72 0.51
CA GLY A 325 -14.35 -1.61 1.67
C GLY A 325 -15.59 -1.66 2.55
N VAL A 326 -16.13 -0.49 2.91
CA VAL A 326 -17.40 -0.37 3.67
C VAL A 326 -18.57 -0.98 2.89
N GLY A 327 -18.68 -0.69 1.59
CA GLY A 327 -19.74 -1.24 0.73
C GLY A 327 -19.69 -2.77 0.63
N MET A 328 -18.50 -3.34 0.46
CA MET A 328 -18.26 -4.79 0.44
C MET A 328 -18.57 -5.45 1.79
N ALA A 329 -18.18 -4.81 2.90
CA ALA A 329 -18.48 -5.32 4.25
C ALA A 329 -19.99 -5.33 4.54
N TYR A 330 -20.70 -4.25 4.22
CA TYR A 330 -22.16 -4.19 4.27
C TYR A 330 -22.80 -5.29 3.40
N TRP A 331 -22.36 -5.43 2.15
CA TRP A 331 -22.88 -6.46 1.24
C TRP A 331 -22.68 -7.89 1.77
N LEU A 332 -21.49 -8.19 2.31
CA LEU A 332 -21.20 -9.48 2.95
C LEU A 332 -22.13 -9.75 4.14
N GLU A 333 -22.33 -8.76 5.00
CA GLU A 333 -23.21 -8.86 6.17
C GLU A 333 -24.67 -9.16 5.74
N GLN A 334 -25.19 -8.43 4.74
CA GLN A 334 -26.52 -8.67 4.19
C GLN A 334 -26.65 -10.06 3.55
N ARG A 335 -25.61 -10.54 2.85
CA ARG A 335 -25.57 -11.89 2.27
C ARG A 335 -25.64 -12.97 3.35
N VAL A 336 -24.94 -12.80 4.47
CA VAL A 336 -25.01 -13.74 5.62
C VAL A 336 -26.38 -13.69 6.29
N LYS A 337 -26.93 -12.49 6.58
CA LYS A 337 -28.27 -12.33 7.16
C LYS A 337 -29.37 -12.98 6.30
N ARG A 338 -29.32 -12.78 4.97
CA ARG A 338 -30.25 -13.42 4.01
C ARG A 338 -30.12 -14.95 3.99
N ARG A 339 -28.91 -15.49 4.07
CA ARG A 339 -28.67 -16.95 4.15
C ARG A 339 -29.23 -17.53 5.44
N ARG A 340 -28.98 -16.89 6.59
CA ARG A 340 -29.50 -17.35 7.90
C ARG A 340 -31.04 -17.41 7.90
N ARG A 341 -31.72 -16.34 7.45
CA ARG A 341 -33.19 -16.31 7.35
C ARG A 341 -33.77 -17.43 6.47
N LYS A 342 -33.10 -17.76 5.35
CA LYS A 342 -33.53 -18.87 4.48
C LYS A 342 -33.42 -20.23 5.19
N LEU A 343 -32.35 -20.44 5.97
CA LEU A 343 -32.17 -21.67 6.76
C LEU A 343 -33.18 -21.75 7.91
N GLU A 344 -33.43 -20.65 8.62
CA GLU A 344 -34.45 -20.57 9.68
C GLU A 344 -35.84 -20.96 9.15
N VAL A 345 -36.27 -20.39 8.02
CA VAL A 345 -37.55 -20.73 7.37
C VAL A 345 -37.59 -22.19 6.90
N ALA A 346 -36.48 -22.72 6.36
CA ALA A 346 -36.40 -24.12 5.95
C ALA A 346 -36.54 -25.09 7.13
N MET A 347 -35.83 -24.84 8.24
CA MET A 347 -35.92 -25.65 9.46
C MET A 347 -37.32 -25.60 10.09
N VAL A 348 -37.98 -24.44 10.11
CA VAL A 348 -39.37 -24.32 10.60
C VAL A 348 -40.33 -25.14 9.72
N ARG A 349 -40.17 -25.09 8.39
CA ARG A 349 -40.99 -25.89 7.46
C ARG A 349 -40.76 -27.40 7.61
N GLU A 350 -39.51 -27.82 7.78
CA GLU A 350 -39.15 -29.23 7.99
C GLU A 350 -39.71 -29.75 9.32
N ASN A 351 -39.51 -29.01 10.42
CA ASN A 351 -40.05 -29.35 11.73
C ASN A 351 -41.58 -29.35 11.76
N ALA A 352 -42.24 -28.47 11.00
CA ALA A 352 -43.68 -28.54 10.81
C ALA A 352 -44.07 -29.85 10.12
N SER A 353 -43.44 -30.22 9.00
CA SER A 353 -43.77 -31.47 8.29
C SER A 353 -43.58 -32.73 9.16
N LYS A 354 -42.51 -32.81 9.96
CA LYS A 354 -42.23 -33.93 10.89
C LYS A 354 -43.19 -34.02 12.08
N ARG A 355 -44.13 -33.08 12.22
CA ARG A 355 -45.12 -33.03 13.31
C ARG A 355 -46.53 -33.48 12.86
N TRP A 356 -46.69 -33.77 11.57
CA TRP A 356 -47.93 -34.30 10.96
C TRP A 356 -47.80 -35.76 10.53
N TRP A 357 -46.64 -36.37 10.74
CA TRP A 357 -46.33 -37.80 10.61
C TRP A 357 -45.89 -38.32 11.99
#